data_AF-A0A1L3MTC1-F1
#
_entry.id   AF-A0A1L3MTC1-F1
#
_cell.length_a   1.000
_cell.length_b   1.000
_cell.length_c   1.000
_cell.angle_alpha   90.00
_cell.angle_beta   90.00
_cell.angle_gamma   90.00
#
_symmetry.space_group_name_H-M   'P 1'
#
loop_
_entity.id
_entity.type
_entity.pdbx_description
1 polymer ?
#
loop_
_entity_poly.entity_id
_entity_poly.type
_entity_poly.pdbx_seq_one_letter_code
_entity_poly.pdbx_strand_id
1 'polypeptide(L)'
;MNEIKHLLSRALKSNKEVVKGQEFSVEAHLKGSDDDYINLYANDAVVAVYDADDQDLNIINYDYKKAVKFFGECLEEEGMEVYIDEGLMN
;
A
#
# COMPACT_ATOMS: atom_id res chain seq x y z
N MET A 1 15.05 3.71 -6.07
CA MET A 1 15.23 2.84 -4.87
C MET A 1 15.15 3.61 -3.54
N ASN A 2 15.96 4.66 -3.33
CA ASN A 2 15.86 5.51 -2.13
C ASN A 2 14.68 6.48 -2.18
N GLU A 3 14.28 6.95 -3.36
CA GLU A 3 13.11 7.82 -3.53
C GLU A 3 11.82 7.10 -3.14
N ILE A 4 11.47 5.97 -3.76
CA ILE A 4 10.25 5.19 -3.43
C ILE A 4 10.15 4.88 -1.93
N LYS A 5 11.22 4.42 -1.27
CA LYS A 5 11.21 4.17 0.19
C LYS A 5 11.03 5.43 1.02
N HIS A 6 11.58 6.56 0.58
CA HIS A 6 11.45 7.84 1.27
C HIS A 6 10.04 8.43 1.14
N LEU A 7 9.45 8.28 -0.03
CA LEU A 7 8.10 8.70 -0.38
C LEU A 7 7.06 7.88 0.39
N LEU A 8 7.20 6.54 0.39
CA LEU A 8 6.42 5.64 1.25
C LEU A 8 6.59 5.92 2.74
N SER A 9 7.81 6.22 3.19
CA SER A 9 8.05 6.60 4.59
C SER A 9 7.38 7.93 4.96
N ARG A 10 7.22 8.88 4.02
CA ARG A 10 6.50 10.14 4.23
C ARG A 10 5.00 9.92 4.26
N ALA A 11 4.46 9.14 3.32
CA ALA A 11 3.05 8.73 3.30
C ALA A 11 2.63 8.11 4.64
N LEU A 12 3.40 7.12 5.13
CA LEU A 12 3.13 6.45 6.40
C LEU A 12 3.30 7.36 7.63
N LYS A 13 4.26 8.29 7.61
CA LYS A 13 4.44 9.26 8.70
C LYS A 13 3.29 10.26 8.78
N SER A 14 2.78 10.74 7.63
CA SER A 14 1.61 11.61 7.57
C SER A 14 0.32 10.89 7.97
N ASN A 15 0.28 9.56 7.86
CA ASN A 15 -0.93 8.76 8.10
C ASN A 15 -1.20 8.45 9.58
N LYS A 16 -0.28 8.73 10.51
CA LYS A 16 -0.48 8.46 11.95
C LYS A 16 -1.69 9.20 12.53
N GLU A 17 -2.08 10.34 11.97
CA GLU A 17 -3.21 11.14 12.45
C GLU A 17 -4.56 10.72 11.85
N VAL A 18 -4.59 10.08 10.67
CA VAL A 18 -5.83 9.73 9.97
C VAL A 18 -6.35 8.34 10.37
N VAL A 19 -5.45 7.39 10.70
CA VAL A 19 -5.82 5.96 10.90
C VAL A 19 -6.02 5.56 12.37
N LYS A 20 -6.37 6.51 13.24
CA LYS A 20 -6.85 6.26 14.62
C LYS A 20 -5.97 5.33 15.48
N GLY A 21 -4.67 5.58 15.56
CA GLY A 21 -3.78 4.94 16.53
C GLY A 21 -3.43 3.47 16.25
N GLN A 22 -3.80 2.94 15.08
CA GLN A 22 -3.28 1.66 14.60
C GLN A 22 -1.89 1.86 13.96
N GLU A 23 -0.97 0.92 14.23
CA GLU A 23 0.36 0.93 13.62
C GLU A 23 0.30 0.25 12.25
N PHE A 24 0.69 1.01 11.22
CA PHE A 24 0.87 0.52 9.87
C PHE A 24 2.35 0.55 9.49
N SER A 25 2.77 -0.44 8.72
CA SER A 25 4.10 -0.48 8.12
C SER A 25 3.98 -0.94 6.67
N VAL A 26 5.02 -0.67 5.87
CA VAL A 26 5.06 -1.08 4.48
C VAL A 26 6.40 -1.73 4.18
N GLU A 27 6.36 -2.78 3.38
CA GLU A 27 7.53 -3.48 2.86
C GLU A 27 7.44 -3.52 1.34
N ALA A 28 8.50 -3.06 0.67
CA ALA A 28 8.59 -3.10 -0.79
C ALA A 28 9.59 -4.17 -1.22
N HIS A 29 9.14 -5.06 -2.10
CA HIS A 29 9.91 -6.17 -2.67
C HIS A 29 10.18 -5.87 -4.14
N LEU A 30 11.15 -5.00 -4.39
CA LEU A 30 11.54 -4.58 -5.74
C LEU A 30 12.79 -5.35 -6.17
N LYS A 31 12.63 -6.37 -7.01
CA LYS A 31 13.69 -7.15 -7.63
C LYS A 31 14.01 -6.68 -9.05
N GLY A 32 13.17 -5.82 -9.65
CA GLY A 32 13.34 -5.33 -11.02
C GLY A 32 13.03 -6.40 -12.09
N SER A 33 12.22 -7.39 -11.72
CA SER A 33 11.64 -8.45 -12.56
C SER A 33 10.14 -8.54 -12.26
N ASP A 34 9.39 -9.35 -13.02
CA ASP A 34 7.91 -9.53 -13.04
C ASP A 34 7.20 -9.89 -11.69
N ASP A 35 7.77 -9.54 -10.54
CA ASP A 35 7.25 -9.81 -9.19
C ASP A 35 7.52 -8.60 -8.26
N ASP A 36 7.49 -7.37 -8.78
CA ASP A 36 7.71 -6.17 -7.95
C ASP A 36 6.41 -5.82 -7.21
N TYR A 37 6.40 -5.93 -5.87
CA TYR A 37 5.19 -5.64 -5.09
C TYR A 37 5.47 -4.89 -3.77
N ILE A 38 4.41 -4.33 -3.20
CA ILE A 38 4.44 -3.57 -1.95
C ILE A 38 3.35 -4.07 -1.01
N ASN A 39 3.75 -4.57 0.16
CA ASN A 39 2.83 -5.02 1.20
C ASN A 39 2.51 -3.89 2.18
N LEU A 40 1.23 -3.61 2.40
CA LEU A 40 0.77 -2.81 3.53
C LEU A 40 0.42 -3.73 4.69
N TYR A 41 0.97 -3.45 5.86
CA TYR A 41 0.72 -4.18 7.10
C TYR A 41 -0.07 -3.33 8.09
N ALA A 42 -0.92 -3.98 8.88
CA ALA A 42 -1.53 -3.43 10.09
C ALA A 42 -1.32 -4.42 11.24
N ASN A 43 -0.66 -4.01 12.33
CA ASN A 43 -0.32 -4.90 13.47
C ASN A 43 0.33 -6.23 13.02
N ASP A 44 1.37 -6.15 12.18
CA ASP A 44 2.12 -7.30 11.63
C ASP A 44 1.34 -8.24 10.68
N ALA A 45 0.09 -7.93 10.34
CA ALA A 45 -0.69 -8.66 9.33
C ALA A 45 -0.73 -7.89 8.01
N VAL A 46 -0.50 -8.57 6.88
CA VAL A 46 -0.69 -7.99 5.54
C VAL A 46 -2.18 -7.71 5.32
N VAL A 47 -2.50 -6.46 5.01
CA VAL A 47 -3.88 -5.99 4.76
C VAL A 47 -4.10 -5.54 3.32
N ALA A 48 -3.04 -5.27 2.57
CA ALA A 48 -3.08 -5.05 1.12
C ALA A 48 -1.75 -5.35 0.46
N VAL A 49 -1.80 -5.66 -0.83
CA VAL A 49 -0.62 -5.86 -1.70
C VAL A 49 -0.81 -5.02 -2.95
N TYR A 50 0.13 -4.14 -3.24
CA TYR A 50 0.21 -3.44 -4.52
C TYR A 50 1.16 -4.22 -5.43
N ASP A 51 0.64 -4.69 -6.56
CA ASP A 51 1.42 -5.25 -7.66
C ASP A 51 1.88 -4.11 -8.57
N ALA A 52 3.19 -3.93 -8.74
CA ALA A 52 3.73 -2.82 -9.52
C ALA A 52 3.67 -3.06 -11.03
N ASP A 53 3.59 -4.32 -11.45
CA ASP A 53 3.53 -4.69 -12.87
C ASP A 53 2.09 -4.58 -13.38
N ASP A 54 1.14 -5.09 -12.61
CA ASP A 54 -0.30 -4.96 -12.90
C ASP A 54 -0.90 -3.63 -12.42
N GLN A 55 -0.15 -2.85 -11.62
CA GLN A 55 -0.57 -1.57 -11.03
C GLN A 55 -1.80 -1.70 -10.11
N ASP A 56 -2.00 -2.91 -9.56
CA ASP A 56 -3.20 -3.29 -8.81
C ASP A 56 -2.93 -3.27 -7.29
N LEU A 57 -3.69 -2.47 -6.55
CA LEU A 57 -3.74 -2.49 -5.09
C LEU A 57 -4.86 -3.42 -4.61
N ASN A 58 -4.47 -4.65 -4.33
CA ASN A 58 -5.34 -5.72 -3.84
C ASN A 58 -5.59 -5.58 -2.33
N ILE A 59 -6.86 -5.46 -1.94
CA ILE A 59 -7.26 -5.45 -0.52
C ILE A 59 -7.30 -6.89 0.00
N ILE A 60 -6.41 -7.22 0.93
CA ILE A 60 -6.40 -8.54 1.61
C ILE A 60 -7.37 -8.55 2.79
N ASN A 61 -7.46 -7.42 3.52
CA ASN A 61 -8.37 -7.29 4.67
C ASN A 61 -9.27 -6.04 4.55
N TYR A 62 -10.55 -6.29 4.30
CA TYR A 62 -11.56 -5.25 4.09
C TYR A 62 -11.89 -4.41 5.33
N ASP A 63 -11.59 -4.87 6.55
CA ASP A 63 -11.71 -4.05 7.75
C ASP A 63 -10.81 -2.81 7.66
N TYR A 64 -9.73 -2.90 6.86
CA TYR A 64 -8.78 -1.84 6.61
C TYR A 64 -9.02 -1.11 5.28
N LYS A 65 -10.15 -1.33 4.57
CA LYS A 65 -10.44 -0.73 3.24
C LYS A 65 -10.18 0.77 3.18
N LYS A 66 -10.51 1.53 4.22
CA LYS A 66 -10.25 2.99 4.27
C LYS A 66 -8.75 3.32 4.31
N ALA A 67 -7.99 2.56 5.09
CA ALA A 67 -6.55 2.72 5.19
C ALA A 67 -5.85 2.30 3.89
N VAL A 68 -6.33 1.21 3.26
CA VAL A 68 -5.82 0.75 1.96
C VAL A 68 -6.12 1.78 0.87
N LYS A 69 -7.31 2.39 0.84
CA LYS A 69 -7.61 3.47 -0.11
C LYS A 69 -6.68 4.65 0.02
N PHE A 70 -6.48 5.13 1.24
CA PHE A 70 -5.54 6.21 1.49
C PHE A 70 -4.10 5.83 1.10
N PHE A 71 -3.71 4.57 1.35
CA PHE A 71 -2.42 4.06 0.89
C PHE A 71 -2.30 4.12 -0.65
N GLY A 72 -3.34 3.75 -1.39
CA GLY A 72 -3.40 3.93 -2.84
C GLY A 72 -3.25 5.38 -3.28
N GLU A 73 -3.98 6.32 -2.65
CA GLU A 73 -3.86 7.76 -2.93
C GLU A 73 -2.40 8.25 -2.72
N CYS A 74 -1.72 7.76 -1.69
CA CYS A 74 -0.30 8.06 -1.46
C CYS A 74 0.63 7.47 -2.53
N LEU A 75 0.32 6.31 -3.11
CA LEU A 75 1.11 5.77 -4.21
C LEU A 75 0.89 6.60 -5.49
N GLU A 76 -0.35 7.05 -5.74
CA GLU A 76 -0.68 7.95 -6.86
C GLU A 76 0.00 9.32 -6.77
N GLU A 77 0.07 9.92 -5.58
CA GLU A 77 0.80 11.18 -5.34
C GLU A 77 2.29 11.09 -5.74
N GLU A 78 2.84 9.88 -5.70
CA GLU A 78 4.24 9.60 -6.02
C GLU A 78 4.45 9.18 -7.49
N GLY A 79 3.39 9.27 -8.29
CA GLY A 79 3.41 9.01 -9.73
C GLY A 79 3.25 7.54 -10.10
N MET A 80 2.79 6.68 -9.17
CA MET A 80 2.37 5.32 -9.50
C MET A 80 0.92 5.34 -10.01
N GLU A 81 0.63 4.54 -11.02
CA GLU A 81 -0.75 4.26 -11.39
C GLU A 81 -1.28 3.22 -10.40
N VAL A 82 -2.48 3.42 -9.86
CA VAL A 82 -3.06 2.54 -8.84
C VAL A 82 -4.49 2.21 -9.20
N TYR A 83 -4.75 0.95 -9.49
CA TYR A 83 -6.09 0.41 -9.58
C TYR A 83 -6.43 -0.34 -8.30
N ILE A 84 -7.44 0.11 -7.57
CA ILE A 84 -7.87 -0.58 -6.35
C ILE A 84 -8.84 -1.67 -6.75
N ASP A 85 -8.39 -2.93 -6.74
CA ASP A 85 -9.28 -4.06 -6.92
C ASP A 85 -10.15 -4.24 -5.68
N GLU A 86 -11.42 -3.84 -5.79
CA GLU A 86 -12.44 -4.09 -4.77
C GLU A 86 -13.08 -5.48 -4.93
N GLY A 87 -12.69 -6.24 -5.95
CA GLY A 87 -13.38 -7.39 -6.55
C GLY A 87 -12.84 -8.78 -6.21
N LEU A 88 -12.83 -9.15 -4.92
CA LEU A 88 -13.04 -10.55 -4.52
C LEU A 88 -14.30 -10.64 -3.64
N MET A 89 -15.45 -10.28 -4.23
CA MET A 89 -16.76 -10.66 -3.69
C MET A 89 -17.05 -12.12 -4.09
N ASN A 90 -16.75 -13.02 -3.15
CA ASN A 90 -17.06 -14.45 -3.06
C ASN A 90 -16.33 -15.42 -4.00
#